data_AF-A0A7Y2L3Q4-F1
#
_entry.id   AF-A0A7Y2L3Q4-F1
#
_cell.length_a   1.000
_cell.length_b   1.000
_cell.length_c   1.000
_cell.angle_alpha   90.00
_cell.angle_beta   90.00
_cell.angle_gamma   90.00
#
_symmetry.space_group_name_H-M   'P 1'
#
loop_
_entity.id
_entity.type
_entity.pdbx_description
1 polymer ?
#
loop_
_entity_poly.entity_id
_entity_poly.type
_entity_poly.pdbx_seq_one_letter_code
_entity_poly.pdbx_strand_id
1 'polypeptide(L)'
;LQGPVGVLTLICAASLGALTVPVAGMLSDRFGRVVVYRAFALLQLALAFPVWWVLSLGNVVASIIAISIALGIGTWGMFGTQAALMPELFGSRHRYMGVSIAREASAVIAGGIAPLIGAGLIALVVASHDGDASAGVGAWLPIACYLTLLTLITLYTTFKTPETLNRDLDEPRDAWEIAHPATAPANGSSTATGTA
;
A
#
# COMPACT_ATOMS: atom_id res chain seq x y z
N LEU A 1 10.87 24.91 -8.16
CA LEU A 1 11.72 23.85 -8.77
C LEU A 1 11.47 23.83 -10.27
N GLN A 2 12.33 24.46 -11.07
CA GLN A 2 12.23 24.41 -12.54
C GLN A 2 13.16 23.29 -13.04
N GLY A 3 12.59 22.18 -13.53
CA GLY A 3 13.33 21.02 -14.04
C GLY A 3 12.57 19.69 -13.89
N PRO A 4 13.04 18.59 -14.51
CA PRO A 4 12.39 17.27 -14.48
C PRO A 4 12.57 16.53 -13.14
N VAL A 5 12.58 17.25 -12.01
CA VAL A 5 12.88 16.72 -10.67
C VAL A 5 11.93 15.58 -10.30
N GLY A 6 10.62 15.75 -10.58
CA GLY A 6 9.63 14.70 -10.33
C GLY A 6 9.91 13.43 -11.13
N VAL A 7 10.22 13.57 -12.42
CA VAL A 7 10.53 12.42 -13.30
C VAL A 7 11.79 11.70 -12.84
N LEU A 8 12.87 12.44 -12.54
CA LEU A 8 14.12 11.87 -12.03
C LEU A 8 13.89 11.12 -10.72
N THR A 9 13.08 11.68 -9.81
CA THR A 9 12.71 11.03 -8.55
C THR A 9 12.01 9.70 -8.81
N LEU A 10 11.04 9.67 -9.72
CA LEU A 10 10.30 8.44 -10.04
C LEU A 10 11.17 7.39 -10.73
N ILE A 11 12.09 7.81 -11.61
CA ILE A 11 13.06 6.89 -12.23
C ILE A 11 13.95 6.26 -11.17
N CYS A 12 14.55 7.06 -10.28
CA CYS A 12 15.39 6.56 -9.19
C CYS A 12 14.61 5.61 -8.27
N ALA A 13 13.38 5.98 -7.88
CA ALA A 13 12.52 5.14 -7.07
C ALA A 13 12.16 3.82 -7.76
N ALA A 14 11.85 3.84 -9.06
CA ALA A 14 11.51 2.65 -9.84
C ALA A 14 12.72 1.73 -10.01
N SER A 15 13.92 2.28 -10.27
CA SER A 15 15.16 1.50 -10.33
C SER A 15 15.45 0.80 -9.00
N LEU A 16 15.23 1.48 -7.88
CA LEU A 16 15.36 0.88 -6.55
C LEU A 16 14.27 -0.18 -6.32
N GLY A 17 13.03 0.14 -6.67
CA GLY A 17 11.88 -0.77 -6.59
C GLY A 17 12.07 -2.06 -7.38
N ALA A 18 12.69 -2.00 -8.56
CA ALA A 18 13.00 -3.18 -9.38
C ALA A 18 13.90 -4.19 -8.64
N LEU A 19 14.74 -3.72 -7.73
CA LEU A 19 15.56 -4.57 -6.84
C LEU A 19 14.80 -4.97 -5.58
N THR A 20 14.03 -4.05 -4.99
CA THR A 20 13.27 -4.30 -3.76
C THR A 20 12.17 -5.36 -3.95
N VAL A 21 11.43 -5.31 -5.05
CA VAL A 21 10.28 -6.20 -5.31
C VAL A 21 10.64 -7.69 -5.22
N PRO A 22 11.65 -8.20 -5.95
CA PRO A 22 12.02 -9.61 -5.85
C PRO A 22 12.53 -9.99 -4.46
N VAL A 23 13.30 -9.10 -3.80
CA VAL A 23 13.79 -9.32 -2.44
C VAL A 23 12.61 -9.41 -1.45
N ALA A 24 11.63 -8.52 -1.56
CA ALA A 24 10.43 -8.54 -0.74
C ALA A 24 9.59 -9.80 -0.98
N GLY A 25 9.47 -10.23 -2.24
CA GLY A 25 8.83 -11.49 -2.60
C GLY A 25 9.49 -12.69 -1.91
N MET A 26 10.80 -12.85 -2.09
CA MET A 26 11.60 -13.90 -1.44
C MET A 26 11.48 -13.88 0.09
N LEU A 27 11.50 -12.67 0.67
CA LEU A 27 11.37 -12.51 2.12
C LEU A 27 9.98 -12.97 2.58
N SER A 28 8.94 -12.64 1.82
CA SER A 28 7.56 -13.03 2.11
C SER A 28 7.34 -14.54 2.00
N ASP A 29 8.00 -15.20 1.04
CA ASP A 29 7.97 -16.67 0.89
C ASP A 29 8.61 -17.38 2.09
N ARG A 30 9.55 -16.73 2.78
CA ARG A 30 10.26 -17.31 3.91
C ARG A 30 9.60 -17.03 5.27
N PHE A 31 9.12 -15.80 5.48
CA PHE A 31 8.69 -15.32 6.79
C PHE A 31 7.18 -15.11 6.93
N GLY A 32 6.42 -15.21 5.83
CA GLY A 32 4.99 -14.94 5.79
C GLY A 32 4.65 -13.67 5.00
N ARG A 33 3.52 -13.72 4.30
CA ARG A 33 3.04 -12.68 3.39
C ARG A 33 2.69 -11.42 4.15
N VAL A 34 1.88 -11.57 5.19
CA VAL A 34 1.34 -10.45 5.99
C VAL A 34 2.42 -9.87 6.90
N VAL A 35 3.28 -10.73 7.47
CA VAL A 35 4.38 -10.31 8.36
C VAL A 35 5.35 -9.38 7.62
N VAL A 36 5.76 -9.76 6.41
CA VAL A 36 6.70 -8.96 5.62
C VAL A 36 6.03 -7.70 5.08
N TYR A 37 4.78 -7.78 4.61
CA TYR A 37 4.01 -6.59 4.22
C TYR A 37 3.95 -5.57 5.37
N ARG A 38 3.69 -6.03 6.60
CA ARG A 38 3.63 -5.20 7.80
C ARG A 38 4.98 -4.57 8.14
N ALA A 39 6.09 -5.27 7.93
CA ALA A 39 7.43 -4.71 8.15
C ALA A 39 7.71 -3.51 7.23
N PHE A 40 7.35 -3.60 5.94
CA PHE A 40 7.46 -2.48 5.02
C PHE A 40 6.47 -1.35 5.35
N ALA A 41 5.26 -1.67 5.81
CA ALA A 41 4.32 -0.65 6.28
C ALA A 41 4.85 0.11 7.51
N LEU A 42 5.53 -0.56 8.45
CA LEU A 42 6.20 0.10 9.58
C LEU A 42 7.37 0.97 9.12
N LEU A 43 8.15 0.52 8.14
CA LEU A 43 9.19 1.34 7.52
C LEU A 43 8.59 2.59 6.87
N GLN A 44 7.49 2.45 6.14
CA GLN A 44 6.78 3.58 5.54
C GLN A 44 6.28 4.57 6.59
N LEU A 45 5.77 4.07 7.72
CA LEU A 45 5.34 4.90 8.85
C LEU A 45 6.51 5.70 9.43
N ALA A 46 7.66 5.05 9.63
CA ALA A 46 8.87 5.69 10.12
C ALA A 46 9.42 6.75 9.15
N LEU A 47 9.27 6.52 7.84
CA LEU A 47 9.72 7.43 6.79
C LEU A 47 8.73 8.57 6.51
N ALA A 48 7.47 8.49 6.96
CA ALA A 48 6.46 9.48 6.67
C ALA A 48 6.90 10.90 7.05
N PHE A 49 7.34 11.13 8.29
CA PHE A 49 7.79 12.45 8.74
C PHE A 49 9.14 12.89 8.15
N PRO A 50 10.21 12.07 8.20
CA PRO A 50 11.52 12.49 7.69
C PRO A 50 11.51 12.88 6.22
N VAL A 51 10.77 12.17 5.37
CA VAL A 51 10.73 12.46 3.94
C VAL A 51 10.07 13.81 3.68
N TRP A 52 8.89 14.05 4.25
CA TRP A 52 8.19 15.33 4.08
C TRP A 52 8.96 16.51 4.70
N TRP A 53 9.66 16.29 5.81
CA TRP A 53 10.58 17.29 6.35
C TRP A 53 11.70 17.60 5.36
N VAL A 54 12.40 16.59 4.83
CA VAL A 54 13.50 16.82 3.88
C VAL A 54 13.01 17.59 2.64
N LEU A 55 11.78 17.31 2.20
CA LEU A 55 11.13 18.05 1.12
C LEU A 55 10.92 19.52 1.47
N SER A 56 10.54 19.83 2.71
CA SER A 56 10.32 21.20 3.16
C SER A 56 11.59 22.04 3.22
N LEU A 57 12.78 21.41 3.26
CA LEU A 57 14.07 22.10 3.24
C LEU A 57 14.42 22.66 1.85
N GLY A 58 13.70 22.28 0.80
CA GLY A 58 13.92 22.75 -0.56
C GLY A 58 15.20 22.21 -1.25
N ASN A 59 15.94 21.31 -0.61
CA ASN A 59 17.10 20.66 -1.22
C ASN A 59 16.66 19.58 -2.21
N VAL A 60 16.93 19.80 -3.49
CA VAL A 60 16.50 18.94 -4.61
C VAL A 60 17.07 17.54 -4.50
N VAL A 61 18.38 17.41 -4.30
CA VAL A 61 19.07 16.11 -4.28
C VAL A 61 18.62 15.30 -3.08
N ALA A 62 18.54 15.93 -1.91
CA ALA A 62 18.07 15.27 -0.70
C ALA A 62 16.61 14.80 -0.84
N SER A 63 15.75 15.60 -1.48
CA SER A 63 14.35 15.23 -1.75
C SER A 63 14.24 14.03 -2.69
N ILE A 64 15.03 14.01 -3.77
CA ILE A 64 15.10 12.88 -4.71
C ILE A 64 15.47 11.60 -3.96
N ILE A 65 16.52 11.64 -3.15
CA ILE A 65 17.00 10.47 -2.38
C ILE A 65 15.94 10.02 -1.37
N ALA A 66 15.38 10.94 -0.59
CA ALA A 66 14.40 10.63 0.44
C ALA A 66 13.13 9.97 -0.15
N ILE A 67 12.56 10.56 -1.21
CA ILE A 67 11.39 9.99 -1.89
C ILE A 67 11.75 8.67 -2.56
N SER A 68 12.93 8.56 -3.18
CA SER A 68 13.37 7.32 -3.82
C SER A 68 13.47 6.17 -2.83
N ILE A 69 13.98 6.42 -1.62
CA ILE A 69 14.04 5.41 -0.55
C ILE A 69 12.63 5.04 -0.07
N ALA A 70 11.79 6.04 0.23
CA ALA A 70 10.45 5.78 0.75
C ALA A 70 9.56 5.04 -0.25
N LEU A 71 9.54 5.51 -1.50
CA LEU A 71 8.77 4.88 -2.57
C LEU A 71 9.43 3.56 -3.00
N GLY A 72 10.72 3.59 -3.33
CA GLY A 72 11.50 2.46 -3.86
C GLY A 72 11.69 1.28 -2.91
N ILE A 73 11.72 1.52 -1.59
CA ILE A 73 11.84 0.45 -0.59
C ILE A 73 10.53 0.22 0.14
N GLY A 74 9.97 1.27 0.77
CA GLY A 74 8.76 1.16 1.58
C GLY A 74 7.57 0.71 0.74
N THR A 75 7.15 1.56 -0.21
CA THR A 75 5.99 1.27 -1.05
C THR A 75 6.21 0.06 -1.96
N TRP A 76 7.28 0.04 -2.77
CA TRP A 76 7.54 -1.05 -3.70
C TRP A 76 7.81 -2.40 -3.00
N GLY A 77 8.36 -2.40 -1.78
CA GLY A 77 8.46 -3.61 -0.95
C GLY A 77 7.09 -4.18 -0.58
N MET A 78 6.13 -3.33 -0.20
CA MET A 78 4.74 -3.75 0.01
C MET A 78 4.14 -4.34 -1.27
N PHE A 79 4.36 -3.71 -2.43
CA PHE A 79 3.91 -4.24 -3.73
C PHE A 79 4.49 -5.62 -4.04
N GLY A 80 5.77 -5.86 -3.70
CA GLY A 80 6.42 -7.16 -3.90
C GLY A 80 5.73 -8.28 -3.13
N THR A 81 5.34 -8.03 -1.88
CA THR A 81 4.56 -9.00 -1.08
C THR A 81 3.10 -9.11 -1.52
N GLN A 82 2.51 -8.00 -1.99
CA GLN A 82 1.11 -7.95 -2.42
C GLN A 82 0.85 -8.79 -3.67
N ALA A 83 1.86 -8.97 -4.54
CA ALA A 83 1.75 -9.77 -5.75
C ALA A 83 1.32 -11.22 -5.48
N ALA A 84 1.79 -11.81 -4.37
CA ALA A 84 1.41 -13.16 -3.94
C ALA A 84 0.23 -13.14 -2.93
N LEU A 85 0.24 -12.20 -1.98
CA LEU A 85 -0.80 -12.11 -0.95
C LEU A 85 -2.21 -11.92 -1.55
N MET A 86 -2.36 -11.02 -2.52
CA MET A 86 -3.69 -10.63 -3.00
C MET A 86 -4.42 -11.79 -3.71
N PRO A 87 -3.81 -12.54 -4.63
CA PRO A 87 -4.43 -13.74 -5.20
C PRO A 87 -4.70 -14.84 -4.16
N GLU A 88 -3.82 -15.01 -3.18
CA GLU A 88 -3.97 -16.05 -2.15
C GLU A 88 -5.13 -15.76 -1.16
N LEU A 89 -5.61 -14.52 -1.07
CA LEU A 89 -6.76 -14.17 -0.23
C LEU A 89 -8.09 -14.72 -0.78
N PHE A 90 -8.17 -14.95 -2.09
CA PHE A 90 -9.39 -15.35 -2.77
C PHE A 90 -9.32 -16.82 -3.22
N GLY A 91 -10.46 -17.50 -3.16
CA GLY A 91 -10.65 -18.87 -3.64
C GLY A 91 -10.46 -19.01 -5.14
N SER A 92 -10.09 -20.21 -5.58
CA SER A 92 -9.67 -20.50 -6.96
C SER A 92 -10.66 -20.05 -8.05
N ARG A 93 -11.98 -20.12 -7.79
CA ARG A 93 -13.04 -19.81 -8.78
C ARG A 93 -13.18 -18.32 -9.10
N HIS A 94 -12.94 -17.45 -8.12
CA HIS A 94 -13.18 -16.01 -8.25
C HIS A 94 -11.91 -15.17 -8.07
N ARG A 95 -10.75 -15.81 -7.90
CA ARG A 95 -9.47 -15.16 -7.61
C ARG A 95 -9.16 -13.98 -8.53
N TYR A 96 -9.26 -14.19 -9.84
CA TYR A 96 -8.96 -13.13 -10.81
C TYR A 96 -9.90 -11.93 -10.68
N MET A 97 -11.20 -12.19 -10.51
CA MET A 97 -12.21 -11.14 -10.34
C MET A 97 -12.04 -10.42 -9.00
N GLY A 98 -11.80 -11.15 -7.91
CA GLY A 98 -11.57 -10.58 -6.58
C GLY A 98 -10.37 -9.65 -6.56
N VAL A 99 -9.23 -10.09 -7.12
CA VAL A 99 -8.03 -9.25 -7.24
C VAL A 99 -8.30 -8.01 -8.10
N SER A 100 -8.95 -8.18 -9.25
CA SER A 100 -9.22 -7.07 -10.17
C SER A 100 -10.14 -6.02 -9.54
N ILE A 101 -11.25 -6.44 -8.92
CA ILE A 101 -12.18 -5.55 -8.24
C ILE A 101 -11.49 -4.82 -7.09
N ALA A 102 -10.71 -5.53 -6.27
CA ALA A 102 -9.97 -4.92 -5.17
C ALA A 102 -8.98 -3.85 -5.68
N ARG A 103 -8.27 -4.14 -6.78
CA ARG A 103 -7.32 -3.20 -7.38
C ARG A 103 -8.03 -1.97 -7.95
N GLU A 104 -9.05 -2.15 -8.76
CA GLU A 104 -9.75 -1.02 -9.40
C GLU A 104 -10.50 -0.17 -8.38
N ALA A 105 -11.17 -0.79 -7.40
CA ALA A 105 -11.81 -0.05 -6.31
C ALA A 105 -10.79 0.78 -5.53
N SER A 106 -9.63 0.19 -5.21
CA SER A 106 -8.54 0.91 -4.54
C SER A 106 -7.95 2.02 -5.42
N ALA A 107 -7.83 1.80 -6.73
CA ALA A 107 -7.26 2.76 -7.67
C ALA A 107 -8.15 3.99 -7.85
N VAL A 108 -9.48 3.80 -7.92
CA VAL A 108 -10.43 4.91 -7.99
C VAL A 108 -10.38 5.76 -6.71
N ILE A 109 -10.40 5.12 -5.55
CA ILE A 109 -10.37 5.81 -4.24
C ILE A 109 -9.02 6.50 -4.05
N ALA A 110 -7.91 5.76 -4.11
CA ALA A 110 -6.60 6.30 -3.82
C ALA A 110 -6.07 7.22 -4.93
N GLY A 111 -6.23 6.82 -6.19
CA GLY A 111 -5.71 7.57 -7.34
C GLY A 111 -6.44 8.89 -7.59
N GLY A 112 -7.75 8.94 -7.34
CA GLY A 112 -8.55 10.16 -7.51
C GLY A 112 -8.53 11.08 -6.28
N ILE A 113 -8.78 10.52 -5.08
CA ILE A 113 -9.03 11.33 -3.88
C ILE A 113 -7.74 11.80 -3.23
N ALA A 114 -6.67 10.99 -3.21
CA ALA A 114 -5.45 11.35 -2.50
C ALA A 114 -4.76 12.62 -3.06
N PRO A 115 -4.63 12.82 -4.39
CA PRO A 115 -4.09 14.07 -4.94
C PRO A 115 -4.96 15.29 -4.62
N LEU A 116 -6.30 15.13 -4.62
CA LEU A 116 -7.23 16.20 -4.27
C LEU A 116 -7.09 16.61 -2.80
N ILE A 117 -6.98 15.65 -1.88
CA ILE A 117 -6.71 15.92 -0.47
C ILE A 117 -5.35 16.60 -0.31
N GLY A 118 -4.31 16.10 -0.97
CA GLY A 118 -2.97 16.70 -0.92
C GLY A 118 -2.96 18.17 -1.38
N ALA A 119 -3.56 18.44 -2.53
CA ALA A 119 -3.72 19.80 -3.04
C ALA A 119 -4.58 20.68 -2.11
N GLY A 120 -5.66 20.13 -1.56
CA GLY A 120 -6.54 20.81 -0.60
C GLY A 120 -5.83 21.17 0.70
N LEU A 121 -4.99 20.28 1.24
CA LEU A 121 -4.18 20.55 2.45
C LEU A 121 -3.18 21.69 2.20
N ILE A 122 -2.53 21.70 1.04
CA ILE A 122 -1.63 22.81 0.66
C ILE A 122 -2.41 24.11 0.55
N ALA A 123 -3.55 24.11 -0.14
CA ALA A 123 -4.40 25.28 -0.30
C ALA A 123 -4.92 25.84 1.04
N LEU A 124 -5.30 24.95 1.97
CA LEU A 124 -5.72 25.32 3.33
C LEU A 124 -4.61 26.04 4.09
N VAL A 125 -3.38 25.52 4.03
CA VAL A 125 -2.23 26.12 4.72
C VAL A 125 -1.91 27.50 4.13
N VAL A 126 -1.91 27.62 2.81
CA VAL A 126 -1.70 28.92 2.13
C VAL A 126 -2.80 29.93 2.52
N ALA A 127 -4.07 29.50 2.54
CA ALA A 127 -5.19 30.36 2.92
C ALA A 127 -5.11 30.84 4.38
N SER A 128 -4.58 30.00 5.29
CA SER A 128 -4.41 30.36 6.71
C SER A 128 -3.29 31.40 6.98
N HIS A 129 -2.45 31.69 5.99
CA HIS A 129 -1.33 32.63 6.08
C HIS A 129 -1.51 33.79 5.08
N ASP A 130 -2.72 34.36 5.03
CA ASP A 130 -3.11 35.50 4.16
C ASP A 130 -2.81 35.29 2.66
N GLY A 131 -2.74 34.03 2.21
CA GLY A 131 -2.46 33.71 0.81
C GLY A 131 -0.98 33.82 0.42
N ASP A 132 -0.05 33.93 1.37
CA ASP A 132 1.39 33.85 1.07
C ASP A 132 1.72 32.47 0.50
N ALA A 133 2.09 32.45 -0.80
CA ALA A 133 2.48 31.22 -1.50
C ALA A 133 3.68 30.52 -0.82
N SER A 134 4.53 31.27 -0.11
CA SER A 134 5.68 30.74 0.64
C SER A 134 5.26 29.93 1.87
N ALA A 135 4.07 30.19 2.41
CA ALA A 135 3.51 29.43 3.53
C ALA A 135 3.15 27.98 3.14
N GLY A 136 3.01 27.70 1.84
CA GLY A 136 2.79 26.34 1.32
C GLY A 136 3.88 25.36 1.71
N VAL A 137 5.09 25.84 2.03
CA VAL A 137 6.17 24.98 2.58
C VAL A 137 5.70 24.31 3.88
N GLY A 138 4.95 25.00 4.74
CA GLY A 138 4.41 24.47 6.00
C GLY A 138 3.40 23.34 5.83
N ALA A 139 2.90 23.09 4.62
CA ALA A 139 1.98 21.99 4.34
C ALA A 139 2.62 20.61 4.45
N TRP A 140 3.95 20.51 4.58
CA TRP A 140 4.64 19.24 4.80
C TRP A 140 4.12 18.49 6.04
N LEU A 141 3.76 19.22 7.11
CA LEU A 141 3.26 18.62 8.35
C LEU A 141 1.87 17.98 8.20
N PRO A 142 0.83 18.68 7.71
CA PRO A 142 -0.48 18.05 7.49
C PRO A 142 -0.42 16.92 6.45
N ILE A 143 0.45 17.02 5.42
CA ILE A 143 0.64 15.93 4.46
C ILE A 143 1.30 14.71 5.14
N ALA A 144 2.31 14.91 5.98
CA ALA A 144 2.92 13.84 6.76
C ALA A 144 1.92 13.16 7.71
N CYS A 145 1.08 13.94 8.40
CA CYS A 145 0.00 13.43 9.23
C CYS A 145 -1.02 12.61 8.41
N TYR A 146 -1.39 13.09 7.23
CA TYR A 146 -2.29 12.38 6.32
C TYR A 146 -1.70 11.02 5.88
N LEU A 147 -0.44 10.98 5.44
CA LEU A 147 0.21 9.71 5.08
C LEU A 147 0.39 8.77 6.28
N THR A 148 0.67 9.32 7.46
CA THR A 148 0.75 8.55 8.70
C THR A 148 -0.58 7.88 8.99
N LEU A 149 -1.69 8.62 8.87
CA LEU A 149 -3.04 8.09 9.04
C LEU A 149 -3.35 6.98 8.05
N LEU A 150 -3.05 7.17 6.76
CA LEU A 150 -3.22 6.12 5.74
C LEU A 150 -2.40 4.87 6.09
N THR A 151 -1.16 5.05 6.52
CA THR A 151 -0.27 3.95 6.88
C THR A 151 -0.75 3.22 8.14
N LEU A 152 -1.31 3.94 9.12
CA LEU A 152 -1.92 3.35 10.31
C LEU A 152 -3.16 2.53 9.97
N ILE A 153 -3.98 3.01 9.02
CA ILE A 153 -5.10 2.21 8.48
C ILE A 153 -4.56 0.93 7.85
N THR A 154 -3.53 1.02 7.01
CA THR A 154 -2.88 -0.17 6.41
C THR A 154 -2.31 -1.12 7.48
N LEU A 155 -1.65 -0.61 8.51
CA LEU A 155 -1.17 -1.45 9.60
C LEU A 155 -2.32 -2.14 10.33
N TYR A 156 -3.38 -1.41 10.64
CA TYR A 156 -4.57 -1.98 11.28
C TYR A 156 -5.19 -3.09 10.43
N THR A 157 -5.31 -2.90 9.11
CA THR A 157 -5.87 -3.94 8.23
C THR A 157 -4.97 -5.18 8.20
N THR A 158 -3.64 -5.05 8.23
CA THR A 158 -2.74 -6.21 8.26
C THR A 158 -2.94 -7.11 9.48
N PHE A 159 -3.41 -6.60 10.62
CA PHE A 159 -3.73 -7.44 11.79
C PHE A 159 -5.01 -8.24 11.62
N LYS A 160 -5.89 -7.85 10.68
CA LYS A 160 -7.13 -8.57 10.36
C LYS A 160 -6.95 -9.50 9.16
N THR A 161 -5.95 -9.26 8.32
CA THR A 161 -5.65 -10.09 7.15
C THR A 161 -5.13 -11.46 7.62
N PRO A 162 -5.75 -12.57 7.16
CA PRO A 162 -5.23 -13.90 7.45
C PRO A 162 -3.89 -14.11 6.75
N GLU A 163 -2.97 -14.84 7.40
CA GLU A 163 -1.73 -15.27 6.77
C GLU A 163 -2.03 -16.34 5.71
N THR A 164 -1.41 -16.21 4.54
CA THR A 164 -1.70 -17.05 3.37
C THR A 164 -0.50 -17.86 2.89
N LEU A 165 0.64 -17.76 3.59
CA LEU A 165 1.82 -18.57 3.29
C LEU A 165 1.49 -20.07 3.23
N ASN A 166 1.92 -20.74 2.15
CA ASN A 166 1.69 -22.16 1.87
C ASN A 166 0.22 -22.58 1.75
N ARG A 167 -0.69 -21.62 1.50
CA ARG A 167 -2.08 -21.94 1.19
C ARG A 167 -2.17 -22.75 -0.10
N ASP A 168 -3.02 -23.76 -0.11
CA ASP A 168 -3.43 -24.45 -1.33
C ASP A 168 -4.18 -23.49 -2.27
N LEU A 169 -3.68 -23.36 -3.49
CA LEU A 169 -4.21 -22.46 -4.50
C LEU A 169 -5.44 -23.03 -5.20
N ASP A 170 -5.70 -24.33 -5.11
CA ASP A 170 -6.88 -24.96 -5.72
C ASP A 170 -8.12 -24.88 -4.83
N GLU A 171 -7.93 -24.57 -3.54
CA GLU A 171 -9.01 -24.41 -2.56
C GLU A 171 -10.03 -23.35 -3.02
N PRO A 172 -11.32 -23.73 -3.16
CA PRO A 172 -12.36 -22.83 -3.65
C PRO A 172 -12.85 -21.81 -2.62
N ARG A 173 -12.61 -22.05 -1.31
CA ARG A 173 -12.96 -21.12 -0.24
C ARG A 173 -11.99 -19.94 -0.18
N ASP A 174 -12.42 -18.83 0.39
CA ASP A 174 -11.57 -17.66 0.61
C ASP A 174 -10.67 -17.82 1.84
N ALA A 175 -9.61 -17.02 1.95
CA ALA A 175 -8.70 -17.11 3.10
C ALA A 175 -9.34 -16.70 4.42
N TRP A 176 -10.29 -15.78 4.35
CA TRP A 176 -11.07 -15.37 5.50
C TRP A 176 -11.90 -16.51 6.09
N GLU A 177 -12.59 -17.29 5.24
CA GLU A 177 -13.49 -18.36 5.68
C GLU A 177 -12.74 -19.50 6.36
N ILE A 178 -11.54 -19.80 5.88
CA ILE A 178 -10.67 -20.83 6.46
C ILE A 178 -10.16 -20.37 7.83
N ALA A 179 -9.78 -19.10 7.96
CA ALA A 179 -9.32 -18.53 9.23
C ALA A 179 -10.47 -18.36 10.24
N HIS A 180 -11.71 -18.17 9.79
CA HIS A 180 -12.89 -17.94 10.63
C HIS A 180 -14.08 -18.85 10.27
N PRO A 181 -14.02 -20.15 10.60
CA PRO A 181 -15.03 -21.13 10.21
C PRO A 181 -16.45 -20.80 10.69
N ALA A 182 -16.57 -20.11 11.83
CA ALA A 182 -17.85 -19.70 12.41
C ALA A 182 -18.59 -18.61 11.61
N THR A 183 -17.89 -17.92 10.71
CA THR A 183 -18.46 -16.88 9.82
C THR A 183 -18.70 -17.39 8.40
N ALA A 184 -18.33 -18.64 8.12
CA ALA A 184 -18.59 -19.26 6.83
C ALA A 184 -20.12 -19.32 6.62
N PRO A 185 -20.63 -18.96 5.44
CA PRO A 185 -22.05 -19.14 5.14
C PRO A 185 -22.42 -20.60 5.41
N ALA A 186 -23.52 -20.82 6.14
CA ALA A 186 -24.05 -22.15 6.38
C ALA A 186 -24.43 -22.73 5.01
N ASN A 187 -23.53 -23.48 4.39
CA ASN A 187 -23.77 -24.03 3.07
C ASN A 187 -24.94 -25.00 3.15
N GLY A 188 -26.02 -24.64 2.44
CA GLY A 188 -27.12 -25.53 2.14
C GLY A 188 -26.55 -26.82 1.56
N SER A 189 -26.81 -27.91 2.28
CA SER A 189 -26.65 -29.26 1.79
C SER A 189 -27.42 -29.43 0.48
N SER A 190 -26.71 -29.51 -0.65
CA SER A 190 -27.18 -30.29 -1.78
C SER A 190 -26.35 -31.55 -1.83
N THR A 191 -26.83 -32.52 -1.06
CA THR A 191 -26.65 -33.94 -1.29
C THR A 191 -27.05 -34.25 -2.74
N ALA A 192 -26.08 -34.37 -3.64
CA ALA A 192 -26.25 -35.11 -4.88
C ALA A 192 -25.67 -36.52 -4.67
N THR A 193 -26.34 -37.28 -3.79
CA THR A 193 -26.31 -38.73 -3.85
C THR A 193 -27.18 -39.12 -5.04
N GLY A 194 -26.53 -39.54 -6.13
CA GLY A 194 -27.20 -40.00 -7.34
C GLY A 194 -26.36 -41.08 -8.00
N THR A 195 -26.21 -42.21 -7.31
CA THR A 195 -25.81 -43.47 -7.92
C THR A 195 -26.89 -43.95 -8.89
N ALA A 196 -26.49 -44.19 -10.14
CA ALA A 196 -26.87 -45.36 -10.94
C ALA A 196 -25.84 -45.54 -12.05
#